data_AF-A0A6M7XNW1-F1
#
_entry.id   AF-A0A6M7XNW1-F1
#
_cell.length_a   1.000
_cell.length_b   1.000
_cell.length_c   1.000
_cell.angle_alpha   90.00
_cell.angle_beta   90.00
_cell.angle_gamma   90.00
#
_symmetry.space_group_name_H-M   'P 1'
#
loop_
_entity.id
_entity.type
_entity.pdbx_description
1 polymer ?
#
loop_
_entity_poly.entity_id
_entity_poly.type
_entity_poly.pdbx_seq_one_letter_code
_entity_poly.pdbx_strand_id
1 'polypeptide(L)'
;MPEEYADIEVSITRWIDDDPQPRIVEFEFSDRFGRQWRFHEKQVYASSEWLDADCAYRRLGDVRCLVLSRWQDEEGRAIVGIDTFRGGSVESLEEVRRFEVFASQLLPRGPSS
;
A
#
# COMPACT_ATOMS: atom_id res chain seq x y z
N MET A 1 -6.49 -22.46 5.80
CA MET A 1 -7.35 -21.26 5.79
C MET A 1 -7.06 -20.54 4.48
N PRO A 2 -8.06 -20.07 3.73
CA PRO A 2 -7.81 -19.24 2.56
C PRO A 2 -7.19 -17.91 2.98
N GLU A 3 -6.17 -17.45 2.25
CA GLU A 3 -5.59 -16.12 2.44
C GLU A 3 -6.58 -15.04 1.97
N GLU A 4 -6.86 -14.06 2.81
CA GLU A 4 -7.68 -12.91 2.46
C GLU A 4 -6.76 -11.76 2.02
N TYR A 5 -7.06 -11.15 0.87
CA TYR A 5 -6.34 -9.98 0.38
C TYR A 5 -7.30 -8.80 0.27
N ALA A 6 -6.75 -7.61 0.49
CA ALA A 6 -7.43 -6.35 0.26
C ALA A 6 -6.43 -5.30 -0.23
N ASP A 7 -6.95 -4.34 -1.00
CA ASP A 7 -6.14 -3.27 -1.57
C ASP A 7 -6.35 -2.02 -0.72
N ILE A 8 -5.27 -1.33 -0.35
CA ILE A 8 -5.32 -0.06 0.40
C ILE A 8 -4.98 1.10 -0.52
N GLU A 9 -5.63 2.24 -0.31
CA GLU A 9 -5.27 3.47 -1.02
C GLU A 9 -3.92 4.00 -0.51
N VAL A 10 -3.04 4.37 -1.44
CA VAL A 10 -1.73 4.99 -1.17
C VAL A 10 -1.57 6.28 -1.98
N SER A 11 -0.65 7.15 -1.55
CA SER A 11 -0.24 8.32 -2.33
C SER A 11 1.13 8.10 -2.94
N ILE A 12 1.22 8.15 -4.27
CA ILE A 12 2.49 8.08 -5.02
C ILE A 12 3.10 9.48 -5.07
N THR A 13 4.26 9.63 -4.41
CA THR A 13 4.85 10.93 -4.09
C THR A 13 5.95 11.37 -5.06
N ARG A 14 6.65 10.43 -5.71
CA ARG A 14 7.67 10.71 -6.73
C ARG A 14 8.14 9.48 -7.47
N TRP A 15 8.72 9.69 -8.65
CA TRP A 15 9.61 8.74 -9.31
C TRP A 15 10.92 8.63 -8.52
N ILE A 16 11.53 7.44 -8.48
CA ILE A 16 12.79 7.19 -7.79
C ILE A 16 13.89 6.81 -8.78
N ASP A 17 13.71 5.72 -9.53
CA ASP A 17 14.74 5.20 -10.42
C ASP A 17 14.16 4.24 -11.48
N ASP A 18 14.92 3.98 -12.54
CA ASP A 18 14.69 2.91 -13.52
C ASP A 18 15.77 1.80 -13.44
N ASP A 19 16.83 1.96 -12.64
CA ASP A 19 17.94 1.01 -12.45
C ASP A 19 17.96 0.47 -11.01
N PRO A 20 18.15 -0.84 -10.75
CA PRO A 20 18.31 -1.99 -11.66
C PRO A 20 17.01 -2.57 -12.22
N GLN A 21 15.86 -2.03 -11.82
CA GLN A 21 14.55 -2.48 -12.25
C GLN A 21 13.73 -1.25 -12.65
N PRO A 22 13.05 -1.26 -13.81
CA PRO A 22 12.41 -0.07 -14.31
C PRO A 22 11.26 0.38 -13.41
N ARG A 23 11.14 1.70 -13.26
CA ARG A 23 9.99 2.44 -12.73
C ARG A 23 9.73 2.22 -11.25
N ILE A 24 10.76 2.36 -10.43
CA ILE A 24 10.62 2.46 -8.99
C ILE A 24 9.99 3.82 -8.66
N VAL A 25 8.95 3.79 -7.85
CA VAL A 25 8.26 4.97 -7.33
C VAL A 25 8.27 4.95 -5.80
N GLU A 26 8.19 6.13 -5.21
CA GLU A 26 7.90 6.28 -3.79
C GLU A 26 6.40 6.43 -3.60
N PHE A 27 5.85 5.70 -2.64
CA PHE A 27 4.49 5.92 -2.18
C PHE A 27 4.41 5.83 -0.67
N GLU A 28 3.31 6.35 -0.14
CA GLU A 28 3.06 6.40 1.29
C GLU A 28 1.60 6.16 1.66
N PHE A 29 1.39 5.67 2.87
CA PHE A 29 0.10 5.65 3.53
C PHE A 29 0.27 5.92 5.03
N SER A 30 -0.82 6.23 5.73
CA SER A 30 -0.81 6.38 7.19
C SER A 30 -1.43 5.16 7.85
N ASP A 31 -0.83 4.69 8.94
CA ASP A 31 -1.46 3.69 9.80
C ASP A 31 -2.51 4.33 10.73
N ARG A 32 -3.19 3.50 11.52
CA ARG A 32 -4.22 3.97 12.47
C ARG A 32 -3.68 4.87 13.57
N PHE A 33 -2.37 4.85 13.82
CA PHE A 33 -1.70 5.68 14.82
C PHE A 33 -1.32 7.05 14.23
N GLY A 34 -1.64 7.30 12.96
CA GLY A 34 -1.27 8.51 12.25
C GLY A 34 0.20 8.55 11.83
N ARG A 35 0.92 7.42 11.90
CA ARG A 35 2.29 7.34 11.39
C ARG A 35 2.25 7.09 9.90
N GLN A 36 3.01 7.91 9.17
CA GLN A 36 3.18 7.81 7.74
C GLN A 36 4.33 6.85 7.42
N TRP A 37 4.07 5.89 6.54
CA TRP A 37 5.01 4.87 6.10
C TRP A 37 5.34 5.08 4.63
N ARG A 38 6.63 4.98 4.28
CA ARG A 38 7.12 5.16 2.91
C ARG A 38 7.73 3.88 2.37
N PHE A 39 7.58 3.69 1.06
CA PHE A 39 7.98 2.50 0.33
C PHE A 39 8.59 2.92 -1.00
N HIS A 40 9.63 2.22 -1.44
CA HIS A 40 10.16 2.30 -2.80
C HIS A 40 9.94 0.97 -3.48
N GLU A 41 9.16 0.98 -4.55
CA GLU A 41 8.79 -0.25 -5.26
C GLU A 41 8.41 0.06 -6.70
N LYS A 42 8.45 -0.95 -7.58
CA LYS A 42 7.96 -0.81 -8.95
C LYS A 42 6.53 -0.27 -8.97
N GLN A 43 6.30 0.68 -9.86
CA GLN A 43 5.00 1.30 -10.08
C GLN A 43 3.87 0.27 -10.23
N VAL A 44 4.13 -0.90 -10.82
CA VAL A 44 3.11 -1.93 -11.11
C VAL A 44 2.46 -2.51 -9.85
N TYR A 45 3.08 -2.33 -8.68
CA TYR A 45 2.51 -2.73 -7.40
C TYR A 45 1.63 -1.65 -6.75
N ALA A 46 1.69 -0.41 -7.26
CA ALA A 46 0.97 0.75 -6.72
C ALA A 46 0.03 1.41 -7.74
N SER A 47 0.22 1.17 -9.04
CA SER A 47 -0.54 1.82 -10.12
C SER A 47 -0.47 1.01 -11.42
N SER A 48 -1.56 1.05 -12.19
CA SER A 48 -1.59 0.59 -13.58
C SER A 48 -1.19 1.66 -14.59
N GLU A 49 -1.04 2.92 -14.14
CA GLU A 49 -0.59 4.02 -14.98
C GLU A 49 0.91 3.96 -15.27
N TRP A 50 1.30 4.57 -16.36
CA TRP A 50 2.71 4.79 -16.69
C TRP A 50 3.24 6.00 -15.92
N LEU A 51 4.14 5.75 -14.97
CA LEU A 51 4.77 6.77 -14.13
C LEU A 51 6.26 6.87 -14.46
N ASP A 52 6.73 8.09 -14.65
CA ASP A 52 8.13 8.45 -14.89
C ASP A 52 8.43 9.85 -14.35
N ALA A 53 9.68 10.29 -14.46
CA ALA A 53 10.15 11.56 -13.93
C ALA A 53 9.38 12.80 -14.43
N ASP A 54 8.68 12.71 -15.57
CA ASP A 54 7.93 13.81 -16.18
C ASP A 54 6.47 13.90 -15.67
N CYS A 55 6.03 12.94 -14.86
CA CYS A 55 4.69 12.92 -14.29
C CYS A 55 4.51 13.94 -13.15
N ALA A 56 3.29 14.49 -13.03
CA ALA A 56 2.89 15.24 -11.84
C ALA A 56 2.59 14.27 -10.68
N TYR A 57 3.19 14.51 -9.53
CA TYR A 57 3.12 13.64 -8.35
C TYR A 57 2.19 14.13 -7.24
N ARG A 58 2.03 13.28 -6.21
CA ARG A 58 0.85 13.17 -5.33
C ARG A 58 -0.36 12.61 -6.08
N ARG A 59 -0.15 11.42 -6.64
CA ARG A 59 -1.20 10.64 -7.31
C ARG A 59 -1.77 9.61 -6.36
N LEU A 60 -3.01 9.21 -6.59
CA LEU A 60 -3.59 8.05 -5.91
C LEU A 60 -3.08 6.77 -6.57
N GLY A 61 -2.89 5.76 -5.73
CA GLY A 61 -2.56 4.40 -6.14
C GLY A 61 -3.18 3.41 -5.16
N ASP A 62 -2.95 2.13 -5.41
CA ASP A 62 -3.43 1.05 -4.55
C ASP A 62 -2.39 -0.04 -4.38
N VAL A 63 -2.28 -0.56 -3.16
CA VAL A 63 -1.36 -1.65 -2.84
C VAL A 63 -2.13 -2.83 -2.28
N ARG A 64 -1.92 -4.01 -2.88
CA ARG A 64 -2.49 -5.26 -2.40
C ARG A 64 -1.76 -5.77 -1.17
N CYS A 65 -2.50 -5.95 -0.08
CA CYS A 65 -2.00 -6.48 1.19
C CYS A 65 -2.71 -7.77 1.60
N LEU A 66 -2.02 -8.60 2.37
CA LEU A 66 -2.61 -9.75 3.05
C LEU A 66 -3.32 -9.26 4.31
N VAL A 67 -4.59 -9.64 4.49
CA VAL A 67 -5.35 -9.38 5.70
C VAL A 67 -5.00 -10.44 6.74
N LEU A 68 -4.44 -9.99 7.87
CA LEU A 68 -4.07 -10.84 9.00
C LEU A 68 -5.22 -11.00 9.99
N SER A 69 -5.96 -9.91 10.25
CA SER A 69 -7.05 -9.87 11.22
C SER A 69 -7.95 -8.66 11.02
N ARG A 70 -9.16 -8.73 11.58
CA ARG A 70 -10.15 -7.64 11.60
C ARG A 70 -10.73 -7.53 13.01
N TRP A 71 -10.80 -6.32 13.55
CA TRP A 71 -11.37 -6.07 14.89
C TRP A 71 -11.91 -4.64 14.98
N GLN A 72 -12.44 -4.27 16.15
CA GLN A 72 -12.83 -2.91 16.49
C GLN A 72 -12.02 -2.43 17.69
N ASP A 73 -11.63 -1.16 17.71
CA ASP A 73 -11.09 -0.54 18.92
C ASP A 73 -12.19 -0.15 19.93
N GLU A 74 -11.76 0.43 21.05
CA GLU A 74 -12.63 0.89 22.13
C GLU A 74 -13.60 2.01 21.70
N GLU A 75 -13.30 2.71 20.60
CA GLU A 75 -14.15 3.74 20.01
C GLU A 75 -15.12 3.18 18.95
N GLY A 76 -15.09 1.86 18.70
CA GLY A 76 -15.92 1.18 17.71
C GLY A 76 -15.44 1.34 16.25
N ARG A 77 -14.22 1.86 16.03
CA ARG A 77 -13.64 2.00 14.69
C ARG A 77 -13.15 0.63 14.21
N ALA A 78 -13.51 0.28 12.98
CA ALA A 78 -13.06 -0.96 12.36
C ALA A 78 -11.58 -0.86 11.97
N ILE A 79 -10.77 -1.81 12.45
CA ILE A 79 -9.34 -1.91 12.21
C ILE A 79 -9.05 -3.22 11.46
N VAL A 80 -8.08 -3.15 10.56
CA VAL A 80 -7.56 -4.30 9.82
C VAL A 80 -6.05 -4.37 10.00
N GLY A 81 -5.58 -5.53 10.44
CA GLY A 81 -4.17 -5.87 10.48
C GLY A 81 -3.78 -6.37 9.10
N ILE A 82 -2.75 -5.76 8.51
CA ILE A 82 -2.28 -6.08 7.16
C ILE A 82 -0.81 -6.47 7.15
N ASP A 83 -0.42 -7.30 6.19
CA ASP A 83 0.96 -7.55 5.81
C ASP A 83 1.16 -7.10 4.35
N THR A 84 2.12 -6.20 4.11
CA THR A 84 2.46 -5.71 2.75
C THR A 84 3.28 -6.73 1.96
N PHE A 85 3.76 -7.81 2.59
CA PHE A 85 4.59 -8.80 1.94
C PHE A 85 3.77 -9.79 1.09
N ARG A 86 3.77 -9.58 -0.23
CA ARG A 86 3.29 -10.56 -1.22
C ARG A 86 4.44 -11.36 -1.83
N GLY A 87 5.17 -12.11 -1.01
CA GLY A 87 6.14 -13.10 -1.51
C GLY A 87 7.40 -12.52 -2.17
N GLY A 88 7.81 -11.28 -1.86
CA GLY A 88 9.18 -10.86 -2.18
C GLY A 88 9.54 -9.38 -2.37
N SER A 89 8.65 -8.39 -2.27
CA SER A 89 9.02 -7.05 -2.79
C SER A 89 8.69 -5.85 -1.90
N VAL A 90 7.52 -5.79 -1.26
CA VAL A 90 7.09 -4.53 -0.63
C VAL A 90 7.39 -4.49 0.87
N GLU A 91 8.56 -3.93 1.19
CA GLU A 91 8.95 -3.53 2.55
C GLU A 91 9.02 -2.01 2.63
N SER A 92 8.65 -1.45 3.79
CA SER A 92 8.88 -0.01 4.01
C SER A 92 10.38 0.26 4.03
N LEU A 93 10.77 1.53 3.83
CA LEU A 93 12.16 1.97 3.98
C LEU A 93 12.75 1.72 5.38
N GLU A 94 11.90 1.34 6.33
CA GLU A 94 12.22 1.05 7.72
C GLU A 94 12.12 -0.46 8.02
N GLU A 95 12.05 -1.31 7.00
CA GLU A 95 11.99 -2.78 7.10
C GLU A 95 10.77 -3.30 7.90
N VAL A 96 9.73 -2.48 7.98
CA VAL A 96 8.42 -2.84 8.56
C VAL A 96 7.47 -3.26 7.45
N ARG A 97 6.70 -4.33 7.70
CA ARG A 97 5.74 -4.91 6.75
C ARG A 97 4.33 -5.11 7.31
N ARG A 98 4.16 -5.04 8.64
CA ARG A 98 2.87 -5.27 9.30
C ARG A 98 2.34 -3.97 9.87
N PHE A 99 1.09 -3.69 9.57
CA PHE A 99 0.45 -2.43 9.92
C PHE A 99 -0.97 -2.66 10.38
N GLU A 100 -1.47 -1.70 11.15
CA GLU A 100 -2.88 -1.62 11.55
C GLU A 100 -3.46 -0.40 10.85
N VAL A 101 -4.43 -0.61 9.98
CA VAL A 101 -5.10 0.45 9.21
C VAL A 101 -6.58 0.49 9.54
N PHE A 102 -7.22 1.64 9.35
CA PHE A 102 -8.67 1.70 9.43
C PHE A 102 -9.29 0.97 8.24
N ALA A 103 -10.41 0.28 8.47
CA ALA A 103 -11.12 -0.42 7.40
C ALA A 103 -11.63 0.54 6.30
N SER A 104 -11.78 1.83 6.61
CA SER A 104 -12.12 2.88 5.65
C SER A 104 -11.00 3.18 4.64
N GLN A 105 -9.77 2.74 4.90
CA GLN A 105 -8.64 2.88 3.98
C GLN A 105 -8.56 1.74 2.95
N LEU A 106 -9.37 0.69 3.14
CA LEU A 106 -9.47 -0.41 2.20
C LEU A 106 -10.35 0.02 1.03
N LEU A 107 -9.88 -0.23 -0.17
CA LEU A 107 -10.69 -0.02 -1.36
C LEU A 107 -11.82 -1.05 -1.41
N PRO A 108 -13.01 -0.66 -1.90
CA PRO A 108 -14.07 -1.61 -2.18
C PRO A 108 -13.51 -2.69 -3.09
N ARG A 109 -13.83 -3.97 -2.84
CA ARG A 109 -13.55 -5.03 -3.80
C ARG A 109 -14.17 -4.63 -5.14
N GLY A 110 -13.35 -4.16 -6.08
CA GLY A 110 -13.78 -3.99 -7.45
C GLY A 110 -14.24 -5.34 -7.99
N PRO A 111 -15.26 -5.40 -8.85
CA PRO A 111 -15.57 -6.65 -9.54
C PRO A 111 -14.31 -7.08 -10.30
N SER A 112 -13.84 -8.29 -10.04
CA SER A 112 -12.82 -8.94 -10.85
C SER A 112 -13.27 -8.85 -12.31
N SER A 113 -12.61 -8.01 -13.12
CA SER A 113 -12.78 -8.01 -14.57
C SER A 113 -11.70 -8.86 -15.21
#